data_AF-A0A2D9JMS0-F1
#
_entry.id   AF-A0A2D9JMS0-F1
#
_cell.length_a   1.000
_cell.length_b   1.000
_cell.length_c   1.000
_cell.angle_alpha   90.00
_cell.angle_beta   90.00
_cell.angle_gamma   90.00
#
_symmetry.space_group_name_H-M   'P 1'
#
loop_
_entity.id
_entity.type
_entity.pdbx_description
1 polymer ?
#
loop_
_entity_poly.entity_id
_entity_poly.type
_entity_poly.pdbx_seq_one_letter_code
_entity_poly.pdbx_strand_id
1 'polypeptide(L)'
;MSPSQRIKNASISLLRKFSVGGVIIGMLWFLQGCASTPPAQEMSDARQALQAAVAAGAEEYVAADIGRARGFLKGAERAMALRHFDQARSGAVAAKRAALWARKVAASIDDAEQALRQARAAGRDVTTAEAELSRAKRAALQGQTSVAIERAESSRKLSETVLGS
;
A
#
# COMPACT_ATOMS: atom_id res chain seq x y z
N MET A 1 -45.60 -10.19 56.56
CA MET A 1 -45.94 -10.42 55.15
C MET A 1 -44.64 -10.49 54.37
N SER A 2 -44.35 -11.64 53.76
CA SER A 2 -43.02 -12.10 53.32
C SER A 2 -42.39 -11.32 52.15
N PRO A 3 -41.06 -11.12 52.14
CA PRO A 3 -40.30 -10.78 50.94
C PRO A 3 -39.72 -12.05 50.29
N SER A 4 -40.19 -12.37 49.10
CA SER A 4 -39.53 -13.26 48.12
C SER A 4 -38.99 -12.33 47.03
N GLN A 5 -37.72 -12.37 46.62
CA GLN A 5 -37.20 -13.38 45.71
C GLN A 5 -35.66 -13.28 45.71
N ARG A 6 -35.00 -14.40 46.02
CA ARG A 6 -33.54 -14.57 45.98
C ARG A 6 -33.25 -15.51 44.81
N ILE A 7 -32.93 -14.97 43.64
CA ILE A 7 -32.54 -15.78 42.48
C ILE A 7 -31.14 -16.34 42.76
N LYS A 8 -31.07 -17.68 42.90
CA LYS A 8 -29.84 -18.45 43.06
C LYS A 8 -29.35 -18.88 41.68
N ASN A 9 -28.09 -18.58 41.37
CA ASN A 9 -27.34 -19.23 40.30
C ASN A 9 -27.21 -20.73 40.59
N ALA A 10 -27.50 -21.60 39.62
CA ALA A 10 -27.03 -22.98 39.62
C ALA A 10 -27.02 -23.59 38.21
N SER A 11 -25.90 -24.26 37.91
CA SER A 11 -25.78 -25.43 37.05
C SER A 11 -25.47 -25.25 35.56
N ILE A 12 -24.15 -25.14 35.33
CA ILE A 12 -23.41 -25.78 34.23
C ILE A 12 -23.93 -27.22 34.01
N SER A 13 -24.45 -27.52 32.83
CA SER A 13 -24.28 -28.78 32.08
C SER A 13 -25.33 -28.88 30.98
N LEU A 14 -24.92 -28.93 29.71
CA LEU A 14 -25.48 -29.85 28.70
C LEU A 14 -24.73 -29.76 27.36
N LEU A 15 -23.43 -30.07 27.39
CA LEU A 15 -22.73 -30.62 26.23
C LEU A 15 -23.24 -32.05 26.02
N ARG A 16 -24.27 -32.25 25.18
CA ARG A 16 -24.49 -33.54 24.51
C ARG A 16 -25.53 -33.45 23.41
N LYS A 17 -25.07 -33.71 22.17
CA LYS A 17 -25.72 -34.46 21.06
C LYS A 17 -25.41 -33.82 19.71
N PHE A 18 -24.17 -33.95 19.25
CA PHE A 18 -23.88 -33.93 17.81
C PHE A 18 -24.44 -35.24 17.23
N SER A 19 -25.63 -35.17 16.62
CA SER A 19 -26.21 -36.27 15.86
C SER A 19 -25.76 -36.13 14.41
N VAL A 20 -24.94 -37.08 13.98
CA VAL A 20 -24.52 -37.29 12.60
C VAL A 20 -25.75 -37.64 11.77
N GLY A 21 -26.14 -36.77 10.85
CA GLY A 21 -27.23 -37.05 9.91
C GLY A 21 -27.74 -35.81 9.20
N GLY A 22 -27.26 -35.58 7.98
CA GLY A 22 -27.92 -34.68 7.02
C GLY A 22 -27.28 -33.32 6.79
N VAL A 23 -26.04 -33.30 6.28
CA VAL A 23 -25.54 -32.14 5.51
C VAL A 23 -25.20 -32.63 4.10
N ILE A 24 -26.25 -32.93 3.32
CA ILE A 24 -26.16 -33.09 1.86
C ILE A 24 -26.79 -31.85 1.24
N ILE A 25 -26.10 -30.71 1.31
CA ILE A 25 -26.36 -29.57 0.43
C ILE A 25 -25.01 -28.92 0.10
N GLY A 26 -24.65 -28.95 -1.18
CA GLY A 26 -23.81 -27.92 -1.76
C GLY A 26 -22.35 -28.25 -2.05
N MET A 27 -21.99 -29.51 -2.31
CA MET A 27 -20.67 -29.83 -2.85
C MET A 27 -20.68 -29.76 -4.40
N LEU A 28 -21.02 -28.59 -4.97
CA LEU A 28 -20.73 -28.30 -6.39
C LEU A 28 -19.23 -27.98 -6.49
N TRP A 29 -18.42 -29.02 -6.72
CA TRP A 29 -17.02 -28.89 -7.07
C TRP A 29 -16.92 -28.21 -8.44
N PHE A 30 -16.54 -26.94 -8.41
CA PHE A 30 -15.65 -26.24 -9.34
C PHE A 30 -15.15 -27.09 -10.53
N LEU A 31 -15.93 -27.17 -11.61
CA LEU A 31 -15.37 -27.31 -12.95
C LEU A 31 -14.73 -25.96 -13.33
N GLN A 32 -13.59 -25.64 -12.73
CA GLN A 32 -12.70 -24.61 -13.27
C GLN A 32 -11.97 -25.25 -14.43
N GLY A 33 -12.62 -25.27 -15.59
CA GLY A 33 -11.90 -25.46 -16.84
C GLY A 33 -10.75 -24.46 -16.89
N CYS A 34 -9.59 -24.87 -17.40
CA CYS A 34 -8.43 -24.01 -17.65
C CYS A 34 -8.72 -22.96 -18.76
N ALA A 35 -9.80 -22.19 -18.62
CA ALA A 35 -9.96 -20.93 -19.30
C ALA A 35 -9.27 -19.89 -18.43
N SER A 36 -8.18 -19.31 -18.94
CA SER A 36 -7.51 -18.19 -18.29
C SER A 36 -8.56 -17.11 -18.01
N THR A 37 -8.82 -16.87 -16.72
CA THR A 37 -9.80 -15.88 -16.29
C THR A 37 -9.23 -14.47 -16.46
N PRO A 38 -10.01 -13.49 -16.92
CA PRO A 38 -9.55 -12.11 -17.02
C PRO A 38 -9.02 -11.60 -15.66
N PRO A 39 -7.80 -11.01 -15.59
CA PRO A 39 -7.17 -10.54 -14.34
C PRO A 39 -7.75 -9.21 -13.84
N ALA A 40 -9.06 -9.16 -13.57
CA ALA A 40 -9.75 -7.93 -13.19
C ALA A 40 -9.21 -7.30 -11.89
N GLN A 41 -8.84 -8.14 -10.91
CA GLN A 41 -8.31 -7.67 -9.63
C GLN A 41 -6.95 -7.00 -9.80
N GLU A 42 -6.04 -7.63 -10.54
CA GLU A 42 -4.70 -7.09 -10.77
C GLU A 42 -4.75 -5.77 -11.55
N MET A 43 -5.66 -5.65 -12.52
CA MET A 43 -5.90 -4.41 -13.25
C MET A 43 -6.42 -3.29 -12.33
N SER A 44 -7.34 -3.62 -11.41
CA SER A 44 -7.87 -2.68 -10.41
C SER A 44 -6.76 -2.20 -9.46
N ASP A 45 -6.01 -3.15 -8.89
CA ASP A 45 -4.89 -2.85 -7.99
C ASP A 45 -3.84 -1.96 -8.66
N ALA A 46 -3.53 -2.20 -9.93
CA ALA A 46 -2.57 -1.39 -10.69
C ALA A 46 -3.05 0.06 -10.86
N ARG A 47 -4.32 0.25 -11.21
CA ARG A 47 -4.93 1.60 -11.32
C ARG A 47 -4.93 2.33 -9.98
N GLN A 48 -5.33 1.64 -8.91
CA GLN A 48 -5.36 2.22 -7.56
C GLN A 48 -3.95 2.59 -7.09
N ALA A 49 -2.96 1.72 -7.31
CA ALA A 49 -1.57 2.01 -6.96
C ALA A 49 -1.03 3.23 -7.72
N LEU A 50 -1.35 3.35 -9.02
CA LEU A 50 -0.97 4.49 -9.83
C LEU A 50 -1.62 5.78 -9.33
N GLN A 51 -2.93 5.77 -9.07
CA GLN A 51 -3.64 6.91 -8.50
C GLN A 51 -3.06 7.32 -7.15
N ALA A 52 -2.77 6.36 -6.27
CA ALA A 52 -2.15 6.63 -4.98
C ALA A 52 -0.74 7.22 -5.10
N ALA A 53 0.03 6.81 -6.11
CA ALA A 53 1.34 7.37 -6.39
C ALA A 53 1.25 8.83 -6.88
N VAL A 54 0.33 9.12 -7.80
CA VAL A 54 0.06 10.48 -8.29
C VAL A 54 -0.43 11.38 -7.15
N ALA A 55 -1.36 10.89 -6.33
CA ALA A 55 -1.88 11.62 -5.17
C ALA A 55 -0.80 11.92 -4.11
N ALA A 56 0.22 11.07 -4.01
CA ALA A 56 1.39 11.31 -3.15
C ALA A 56 2.41 12.29 -3.78
N GLY A 57 2.15 12.88 -4.95
CA GLY A 57 3.07 13.80 -5.61
C GLY A 57 4.25 13.14 -6.32
N ALA A 58 4.19 11.82 -6.58
CA ALA A 58 5.31 11.09 -7.19
C ALA A 58 5.71 11.60 -8.59
N GLU A 59 4.84 12.32 -9.29
CA GLU A 59 5.16 12.94 -10.57
C GLU A 59 6.25 14.02 -10.46
N GLU A 60 6.39 14.67 -9.31
CA GLU A 60 7.40 15.70 -9.09
C GLU A 60 8.82 15.11 -8.93
N TYR A 61 8.91 13.98 -8.23
CA TYR A 61 10.21 13.42 -7.81
C TYR A 61 10.67 12.25 -8.68
N VAL A 62 9.73 11.49 -9.24
CA VAL A 62 9.98 10.22 -9.93
C VAL A 62 9.08 10.08 -11.18
N ALA A 63 9.00 11.16 -11.96
CA ALA A 63 8.21 11.23 -13.21
C ALA A 63 8.46 10.05 -14.15
N ALA A 64 9.73 9.62 -14.28
CA ALA A 64 10.12 8.49 -15.12
C ALA A 64 9.50 7.15 -14.63
N ASP A 65 9.45 6.90 -13.32
CA ASP A 65 8.82 5.71 -12.73
C ASP A 65 7.32 5.71 -12.95
N ILE A 66 6.67 6.86 -12.76
CA ILE A 66 5.24 7.00 -13.04
C ILE A 66 4.95 6.80 -14.53
N GLY A 67 5.80 7.32 -15.41
CA GLY A 67 5.74 7.07 -16.85
C GLY A 67 5.84 5.58 -17.18
N ARG A 68 6.77 4.85 -16.54
CA ARG A 68 6.89 3.38 -16.68
C ARG A 68 5.62 2.67 -16.17
N ALA A 69 5.11 3.04 -15.01
CA ALA A 69 3.89 2.45 -14.45
C ALA A 69 2.68 2.63 -15.39
N ARG A 70 2.50 3.85 -15.94
CA ARG A 70 1.49 4.13 -16.96
C ARG A 70 1.69 3.31 -18.23
N GLY A 71 2.93 3.18 -18.69
CA GLY A 71 3.29 2.38 -19.85
C GLY A 71 2.90 0.91 -19.69
N PHE A 72 3.26 0.30 -18.54
CA PHE A 72 2.88 -1.07 -18.21
C PHE A 72 1.37 -1.26 -18.12
N LEU A 73 0.66 -0.33 -17.46
CA LEU A 73 -0.79 -0.40 -17.35
C LEU A 73 -1.47 -0.32 -18.72
N LYS A 74 -1.05 0.62 -19.58
CA LYS A 74 -1.58 0.76 -20.95
C LYS A 74 -1.26 -0.48 -21.81
N GLY A 75 -0.12 -1.13 -21.57
CA GLY A 75 0.22 -2.41 -22.20
C GLY A 75 -0.70 -3.53 -21.74
N ALA A 76 -0.93 -3.62 -20.43
CA ALA A 76 -1.83 -4.60 -19.82
C ALA A 76 -3.29 -4.43 -20.30
N GLU A 77 -3.76 -3.19 -20.44
CA GLU A 77 -5.11 -2.89 -20.96
C GLU A 77 -5.27 -3.34 -22.41
N ARG A 78 -4.22 -3.17 -23.24
CA ARG A 78 -4.20 -3.69 -24.61
C ARG A 78 -4.21 -5.22 -24.64
N ALA A 79 -3.41 -5.86 -23.80
CA ALA A 79 -3.41 -7.32 -23.68
C ALA A 79 -4.77 -7.87 -23.21
N MET A 80 -5.44 -7.18 -22.28
CA MET A 80 -6.82 -7.49 -21.85
C MET A 80 -7.79 -7.46 -23.03
N ALA A 81 -7.74 -6.40 -23.85
CA ALA A 81 -8.61 -6.25 -25.01
C ALA A 81 -8.39 -7.36 -26.05
N LEU A 82 -7.14 -7.83 -26.20
CA LEU A 82 -6.77 -8.94 -27.08
C LEU A 82 -6.97 -10.33 -26.46
N ARG A 83 -7.53 -10.42 -25.24
CA ARG A 83 -7.69 -11.65 -24.46
C ARG A 83 -6.38 -12.39 -24.14
N HIS A 84 -5.25 -11.68 -24.18
CA HIS A 84 -3.94 -12.17 -23.74
C HIS A 84 -3.82 -12.03 -22.21
N PHE A 85 -4.58 -12.82 -21.45
CA PHE A 85 -4.77 -12.62 -20.01
C PHE A 85 -3.49 -12.76 -19.18
N ASP A 86 -2.56 -13.63 -19.55
CA ASP A 86 -1.27 -13.75 -18.83
C ASP A 86 -0.36 -12.52 -19.04
N GLN A 87 -0.36 -11.98 -20.27
CA GLN A 87 0.35 -10.73 -20.58
C GLN A 87 -0.29 -9.54 -19.86
N ALA A 88 -1.63 -9.51 -19.81
CA ALA A 88 -2.36 -8.51 -19.03
C ALA A 88 -2.01 -8.57 -17.54
N ARG A 89 -2.03 -9.77 -16.94
CA ARG A 89 -1.72 -9.97 -15.52
C ARG A 89 -0.30 -9.51 -15.21
N SER A 90 0.68 -9.95 -16.01
CA SER A 90 2.08 -9.58 -15.80
C SER A 90 2.31 -8.07 -15.96
N GLY A 91 1.72 -7.45 -16.98
CA GLY A 91 1.75 -5.99 -17.17
C GLY A 91 1.11 -5.22 -16.01
N ALA A 92 -0.04 -5.68 -15.51
CA ALA A 92 -0.71 -5.06 -14.36
C ALA A 92 0.14 -5.14 -13.08
N VAL A 93 0.75 -6.30 -12.82
CA VAL A 93 1.66 -6.49 -11.67
C VAL A 93 2.89 -5.59 -11.80
N ALA A 94 3.47 -5.46 -13.00
CA ALA A 94 4.59 -4.57 -13.25
C ALA A 94 4.21 -3.09 -13.01
N ALA A 95 3.04 -2.67 -13.50
CA ALA A 95 2.49 -1.34 -13.28
C ALA A 95 2.29 -1.05 -11.78
N LYS A 96 1.65 -1.97 -11.06
CA LYS A 96 1.43 -1.88 -9.61
C LYS A 96 2.75 -1.70 -8.87
N ARG A 97 3.75 -2.53 -9.15
CA ARG A 97 5.07 -2.46 -8.50
C ARG A 97 5.76 -1.13 -8.74
N ALA A 98 5.82 -0.68 -10.00
CA ALA A 98 6.42 0.60 -10.34
C ALA A 98 5.72 1.77 -9.63
N ALA A 99 4.38 1.77 -9.60
CA ALA A 99 3.60 2.78 -8.90
C ALA A 99 3.83 2.77 -7.39
N LEU A 100 3.89 1.60 -6.75
CA LEU A 100 4.15 1.49 -5.31
C LEU A 100 5.54 2.00 -4.93
N TRP A 101 6.56 1.71 -5.76
CA TRP A 101 7.90 2.28 -5.56
C TRP A 101 7.90 3.80 -5.70
N ALA A 102 7.26 4.32 -6.73
CA ALA A 102 7.16 5.76 -6.95
C ALA A 102 6.44 6.46 -5.78
N ARG A 103 5.32 5.89 -5.33
CA ARG A 103 4.59 6.36 -4.13
C ARG A 103 5.48 6.36 -2.90
N LYS A 104 6.27 5.30 -2.67
CA LYS A 104 7.13 5.19 -1.49
C LYS A 104 8.16 6.31 -1.44
N VAL A 105 8.81 6.61 -2.58
CA VAL A 105 9.78 7.71 -2.67
C VAL A 105 9.12 9.05 -2.36
N ALA A 106 7.96 9.29 -2.97
CA ALA A 106 7.22 10.54 -2.76
C ALA A 106 6.79 10.72 -1.31
N ALA A 107 6.25 9.66 -0.68
CA ALA A 107 5.88 9.67 0.73
C ALA A 107 7.08 9.93 1.65
N SER A 108 8.23 9.30 1.39
CA SER A 108 9.45 9.55 2.19
C SER A 108 9.92 11.00 2.09
N ILE A 109 9.82 11.61 0.90
CA ILE A 109 10.17 13.02 0.69
C ILE A 109 9.17 13.95 1.40
N ASP A 110 7.86 13.70 1.29
CA ASP A 110 6.83 14.50 1.98
C ASP A 110 6.97 14.41 3.51
N ASP A 111 7.21 13.21 4.06
CA ASP A 111 7.47 13.02 5.49
C ASP A 111 8.67 13.86 5.96
N ALA A 112 9.76 13.86 5.19
CA ALA A 112 10.95 14.64 5.50
C ALA A 112 10.69 16.15 5.43
N GLU A 113 9.90 16.61 4.45
CA GLU A 113 9.47 18.00 4.37
C GLU A 113 8.58 18.42 5.55
N GLN A 114 7.65 17.56 5.96
CA GLN A 114 6.80 17.80 7.12
C GLN A 114 7.64 17.96 8.40
N ALA A 115 8.60 17.06 8.62
CA ALA A 115 9.50 17.13 9.77
C ALA A 115 10.36 18.41 9.74
N LEU A 116 10.89 18.78 8.57
CA LEU A 116 11.62 20.04 8.38
C LEU A 116 10.74 21.27 8.66
N ARG A 117 9.49 21.28 8.18
CA ARG A 117 8.55 22.39 8.44
C ARG A 117 8.30 22.55 9.93
N GLN A 118 8.14 21.44 10.67
CA GLN A 118 7.97 21.47 12.12
C GLN A 118 9.22 22.00 12.84
N ALA A 119 10.41 21.50 12.48
CA ALA A 119 11.68 21.95 13.07
C ALA A 119 11.95 23.45 12.80
N ARG A 120 11.69 23.92 11.58
CA ARG A 120 11.77 25.35 11.22
C ARG A 120 10.78 26.20 12.00
N ALA A 121 9.53 25.75 12.15
CA ALA A 121 8.51 26.47 12.92
C ALA A 121 8.89 26.59 14.40
N ALA A 122 9.66 25.63 14.93
CA ALA A 122 10.24 25.67 16.27
C ALA A 122 11.55 26.48 16.37
N GLY A 123 11.98 27.16 15.29
CA GLY A 123 13.21 27.96 15.27
C GLY A 123 14.50 27.16 15.37
N ARG A 124 14.46 25.85 15.05
CA ARG A 124 15.62 24.97 15.09
C ARG A 124 16.52 25.17 13.86
N ASP A 125 17.82 24.93 14.04
CA ASP A 125 18.74 24.83 12.91
C ASP A 125 18.48 23.52 12.15
N VAL A 126 18.06 23.65 10.89
CA VAL A 126 17.70 22.55 10.00
C VAL A 126 18.64 22.43 8.80
N THR A 127 19.75 23.18 8.77
CA THR A 127 20.66 23.26 7.61
C THR A 127 21.14 21.88 7.13
N THR A 128 21.50 21.00 8.07
CA THR A 128 21.94 19.63 7.78
C THR A 128 20.81 18.77 7.21
N ALA A 129 19.63 18.83 7.80
CA ALA A 129 18.44 18.11 7.35
C ALA A 129 18.00 18.58 5.94
N GLU A 130 18.06 19.88 5.65
CA GLU A 130 17.74 20.44 4.33
C GLU A 130 18.72 19.98 3.25
N ALA A 131 20.02 19.92 3.58
CA ALA A 131 21.04 19.43 2.67
C ALA A 131 20.81 17.95 2.30
N GLU A 132 20.43 17.12 3.28
CA GLU A 132 20.07 15.72 3.04
C GLU A 132 18.79 15.58 2.21
N LEU A 133 17.74 16.38 2.47
CA LEU A 133 16.53 16.37 1.64
C LEU A 133 16.84 16.78 0.19
N SER A 134 17.69 17.77 0.01
CA SER A 134 18.11 18.23 -1.33
C SER A 134 18.89 17.15 -2.08
N ARG A 135 19.64 16.29 -1.37
CA ARG A 135 20.29 15.10 -1.94
C ARG A 135 19.25 14.03 -2.28
N ALA A 136 18.27 13.80 -1.41
CA ALA A 136 17.18 12.85 -1.65
C ALA A 136 16.41 13.17 -2.93
N LYS A 137 15.98 14.44 -3.10
CA LYS A 137 15.25 14.90 -4.30
C LYS A 137 16.07 14.72 -5.58
N ARG A 138 17.38 15.06 -5.54
CA ARG A 138 18.27 14.85 -6.69
C ARG A 138 18.44 13.37 -7.03
N ALA A 139 18.61 12.50 -6.02
CA ALA A 139 18.70 11.06 -6.23
C ALA A 139 17.40 10.50 -6.84
N ALA A 140 16.24 10.99 -6.41
CA ALA A 140 14.95 10.61 -6.99
C ALA A 140 14.86 10.95 -8.49
N LEU A 141 15.24 12.19 -8.86
CA LEU A 141 15.26 12.64 -10.26
C LEU A 141 16.25 11.84 -11.12
N GLN A 142 17.31 11.31 -10.53
CA GLN A 142 18.29 10.44 -11.19
C GLN A 142 17.87 8.97 -11.26
N GLY A 143 16.69 8.61 -10.75
CA GLY A 143 16.20 7.23 -10.68
C GLY A 143 16.88 6.37 -9.61
N GLN A 144 17.65 6.98 -8.70
CA GLN A 144 18.30 6.32 -7.57
C GLN A 144 17.33 6.22 -6.39
N THR A 145 16.24 5.47 -6.57
CA THR A 145 15.12 5.41 -5.61
C THR A 145 15.51 4.93 -4.21
N SER A 146 16.39 3.94 -4.08
CA SER A 146 16.88 3.50 -2.76
C SER A 146 17.63 4.60 -2.02
N VAL A 147 18.53 5.30 -2.73
CA VAL A 147 19.30 6.42 -2.17
C VAL A 147 18.37 7.58 -1.81
N ALA A 148 17.37 7.86 -2.65
CA ALA A 148 16.38 8.90 -2.37
C ALA A 148 15.62 8.64 -1.06
N ILE A 149 15.14 7.41 -0.85
CA ILE A 149 14.44 7.02 0.38
C ILE A 149 15.35 7.13 1.60
N GLU A 150 16.55 6.56 1.54
CA GLU A 150 17.51 6.58 2.65
C GLU A 150 17.88 8.02 3.06
N ARG A 151 18.10 8.90 2.08
CA ARG A 151 18.43 10.31 2.31
C ARG A 151 17.25 11.09 2.88
N ALA A 152 16.03 10.81 2.41
CA ALA A 152 14.82 11.43 2.93
C ALA A 152 14.57 11.00 4.39
N GLU A 153 14.71 9.71 4.70
CA GLU A 153 14.63 9.21 6.08
C GLU A 153 15.71 9.79 6.98
N SER A 154 16.93 9.97 6.47
CA SER A 154 18.03 10.62 7.20
C SER A 154 17.70 12.08 7.51
N SER A 155 17.19 12.83 6.53
CA SER A 155 16.72 14.21 6.70
C SER A 155 15.62 14.32 7.76
N ARG A 156 14.64 13.40 7.72
CA ARG A 156 13.56 13.32 8.71
C ARG A 156 14.12 13.10 10.11
N LYS A 157 14.99 12.10 10.32
CA LYS A 157 15.59 11.79 11.63
C LYS A 157 16.40 12.96 12.18
N LEU A 158 17.16 13.66 11.33
CA LEU A 158 17.89 14.88 11.72
C LEU A 158 16.91 15.96 12.22
N SER A 159 15.80 16.17 11.51
CA SER A 159 14.75 17.12 11.90
C SER A 159 14.09 16.75 13.23
N GLU A 160 13.80 15.46 13.45
CA GLU A 160 13.24 14.95 14.70
C GLU A 160 14.24 15.10 15.87
N THR A 161 15.54 14.92 15.61
CA THR A 161 16.60 15.06 16.61
C THR A 161 16.72 16.49 17.10
N VAL A 162 16.74 17.47 16.19
CA VAL A 162 16.83 18.90 16.57
C VAL A 162 15.54 19.42 17.23
N LEU A 163 14.40 18.77 16.99
CA LEU A 163 13.15 19.07 17.68
C LEU A 163 13.20 18.65 19.16
N GLY A 164 13.78 17.48 19.44
CA GLY A 164 13.85 16.90 20.79
C GLY A 164 14.98 17.42 21.69
N SER A 165 16.03 18.02 21.11
CA SER A 165 17.15 18.65 21.83
C SER A 165 16.80 20.00 22.41
#